data_AF-A0A502EXN6-F1
#
_entry.id   AF-A0A502EXN6-F1
#
_cell.length_a   1.000
_cell.length_b   1.000
_cell.length_c   1.000
_cell.angle_alpha   90.00
_cell.angle_beta   90.00
_cell.angle_gamma   90.00
#
_symmetry.space_group_name_H-M   'P 1'
#
loop_
_entity.id
_entity.type
_entity.pdbx_description
1 polymer ?
#
loop_
_entity_poly.entity_id
_entity_poly.type
_entity_poly.pdbx_seq_one_letter_code
_entity_poly.pdbx_strand_id
1 'polypeptide(L)'
;MRPDHSFKGRQFTAEVILWAVRWYLMFPISYRDLELMLQDRGVAIAHTTLFRWVQTYAPEIEKRIRPHLRASNGSWRVDETYVRVKGRWMYLYRAVDSRGQTIDFLLSAKRDAEAEKRFFRKALGQPHTVNPRTITVDKNPAYPCAIEKLKEDGELWRRSRLRQVKFLNNIVEQDHRRVKRLVRPGLGFDSFWTARRTLAGYEVMAMVRKGQLRRIGGRDMRAQANFVAELFQIAA
;
A
#
# COMPACT_ATOMS: atom_id res chain seq x y z
N MET A 1 26.82 -9.49 5.43
CA MET A 1 25.39 -9.19 5.69
C MET A 1 25.08 -9.54 7.13
N ARG A 2 24.42 -8.66 7.91
CA ARG A 2 23.95 -9.03 9.25
C ARG A 2 22.76 -9.99 9.09
N PRO A 3 22.71 -11.11 9.84
CA PRO A 3 21.59 -12.04 9.77
C PRO A 3 20.27 -11.33 10.13
N ASP A 4 19.23 -11.56 9.33
CA ASP A 4 17.91 -11.00 9.62
C ASP A 4 17.29 -11.66 10.86
N HIS A 5 17.24 -10.92 11.96
CA HIS A 5 16.63 -11.38 13.22
C HIS A 5 15.11 -11.15 13.28
N SER A 6 14.45 -10.75 12.18
CA SER A 6 13.02 -10.42 12.16
C SER A 6 12.07 -11.56 12.58
N PHE A 7 12.56 -12.80 12.56
CA PHE A 7 11.80 -13.99 12.97
C PHE A 7 12.35 -14.67 14.23
N LYS A 8 13.34 -14.07 14.90
CA LYS A 8 13.92 -14.64 16.12
C LYS A 8 12.84 -14.83 17.19
N GLY A 9 12.78 -16.02 17.78
CA GLY A 9 11.80 -16.36 18.83
C GLY A 9 10.39 -16.67 18.34
N ARG A 10 10.17 -16.83 17.02
CA ARG A 10 8.90 -17.32 16.48
C ARG A 10 8.87 -18.85 16.51
N GLN A 11 7.73 -19.41 16.89
CA GLN A 11 7.49 -20.86 16.89
C GLN A 11 7.41 -21.46 15.47
N PHE A 12 7.07 -20.65 14.47
CA PHE A 12 6.89 -21.06 13.08
C PHE A 12 8.07 -20.58 12.23
N THR A 13 8.37 -21.32 11.16
CA THR A 13 9.41 -20.93 10.20
C THR A 13 9.05 -19.61 9.52
N ALA A 14 10.07 -18.85 9.13
CA ALA A 14 9.88 -17.57 8.46
C ALA A 14 9.07 -17.71 7.15
N GLU A 15 9.25 -18.82 6.44
CA GLU A 15 8.50 -19.15 5.22
C GLU A 15 7.00 -19.22 5.47
N VAL A 16 6.56 -20.01 6.46
CA VAL A 16 5.14 -20.17 6.79
C VAL A 16 4.52 -18.83 7.18
N ILE A 17 5.25 -18.03 7.96
CA ILE A 17 4.83 -16.67 8.35
C ILE A 17 4.65 -15.79 7.11
N LEU A 18 5.62 -15.76 6.21
CA LEU A 18 5.56 -14.94 5.01
C LEU A 18 4.49 -15.41 4.02
N TRP A 19 4.24 -16.72 3.90
CA TRP A 19 3.14 -17.25 3.10
C TRP A 19 1.81 -16.75 3.61
N ALA A 20 1.55 -16.94 4.91
CA ALA A 20 0.32 -16.53 5.55
C ALA A 20 0.07 -15.01 5.43
N VAL A 21 1.09 -14.21 5.75
CA VAL A 21 1.02 -12.74 5.64
C VAL A 21 0.77 -12.32 4.20
N ARG A 22 1.50 -12.87 3.22
CA ARG A 22 1.30 -12.50 1.81
C ARG A 22 -0.07 -12.91 1.30
N TRP A 23 -0.55 -14.11 1.60
CA TRP A 23 -1.87 -14.54 1.17
C TRP A 23 -2.97 -13.65 1.72
N TYR A 24 -2.92 -13.31 3.02
CA TYR A 24 -3.86 -12.36 3.62
C TYR A 24 -3.82 -10.99 2.95
N LEU A 25 -2.63 -10.49 2.62
CA LEU A 25 -2.47 -9.17 2.00
C LEU A 25 -2.85 -9.12 0.51
N MET A 26 -2.94 -10.28 -0.15
CA MET A 26 -3.18 -10.40 -1.58
C MET A 26 -4.62 -10.75 -1.93
N PHE A 27 -5.29 -11.54 -1.10
CA PHE A 27 -6.59 -12.15 -1.38
C PHE A 27 -7.65 -11.69 -0.38
N PRO A 28 -8.93 -11.59 -0.80
CA PRO A 28 -10.02 -11.15 0.07
C PRO A 28 -10.48 -12.28 1.00
N ILE A 29 -9.63 -12.68 1.94
CA ILE A 29 -9.87 -13.74 2.92
C ILE A 29 -9.90 -13.16 4.34
N SER A 30 -10.69 -13.74 5.24
CA SER A 30 -10.63 -13.39 6.66
C SER A 30 -9.47 -14.13 7.35
N TYR A 31 -9.09 -13.69 8.56
CA TYR A 31 -8.08 -14.42 9.35
C TYR A 31 -8.54 -15.82 9.74
N ARG A 32 -9.84 -16.04 9.93
CA ARG A 32 -10.40 -17.36 10.24
C ARG A 32 -10.35 -18.29 9.04
N ASP A 33 -10.64 -17.77 7.84
CA ASP A 33 -10.50 -18.54 6.61
C ASP A 33 -9.04 -18.96 6.39
N LEU A 34 -8.11 -18.03 6.62
CA LEU A 34 -6.67 -18.33 6.49
C LEU A 34 -6.18 -19.35 7.53
N GLU A 35 -6.71 -19.32 8.75
CA GLU A 35 -6.47 -20.35 9.77
C GLU A 35 -6.90 -21.74 9.25
N LEU A 36 -8.11 -21.86 8.69
CA LEU A 36 -8.60 -23.11 8.10
C LEU A 36 -7.75 -23.56 6.90
N MET A 37 -7.36 -22.62 6.02
CA MET A 37 -6.49 -22.91 4.87
C MET A 37 -5.11 -23.43 5.27
N LEU A 38 -4.56 -22.96 6.40
CA LEU A 38 -3.28 -23.43 6.92
C LEU A 38 -3.43 -24.77 7.65
N GLN A 39 -4.54 -24.96 8.36
CA GLN A 39 -4.88 -26.23 9.01
C GLN A 39 -5.00 -27.37 8.00
N ASP A 40 -5.62 -27.13 6.85
CA ASP A 40 -5.69 -28.08 5.73
C ASP A 40 -4.30 -28.56 5.26
N ARG A 41 -3.27 -27.71 5.42
CA ARG A 41 -1.87 -28.03 5.09
C ARG A 41 -1.08 -28.56 6.30
N GLY A 42 -1.75 -28.94 7.39
CA GLY A 42 -1.12 -29.47 8.60
C GLY A 42 -0.51 -28.42 9.53
N VAL A 43 -0.81 -27.13 9.32
CA VAL A 43 -0.24 -26.03 10.10
C VAL A 43 -1.32 -25.43 11.02
N ALA A 44 -1.35 -25.88 12.28
CA ALA A 44 -2.30 -25.39 13.29
C ALA A 44 -1.88 -24.02 13.85
N ILE A 45 -2.53 -22.94 13.40
CA ILE A 45 -2.26 -21.56 13.84
C ILE A 45 -3.57 -20.83 14.12
N ALA A 46 -3.70 -20.24 15.31
CA ALA A 46 -4.83 -19.38 15.65
C ALA A 46 -4.89 -18.11 14.78
N HIS A 47 -6.08 -17.69 14.35
CA HIS A 47 -6.30 -16.43 13.62
C HIS A 47 -5.74 -15.19 14.33
N THR A 48 -5.68 -15.17 15.66
CA THR A 48 -5.08 -14.07 16.43
C THR A 48 -3.57 -13.98 16.25
N THR A 49 -2.90 -15.11 16.04
CA THR A 49 -1.46 -15.16 15.69
C THR A 49 -1.24 -14.63 14.28
N LEU A 50 -2.09 -15.01 13.32
CA LEU A 50 -2.07 -14.47 11.96
C LEU A 50 -2.26 -12.94 11.94
N PHE A 51 -3.20 -12.44 12.74
CA PHE A 51 -3.39 -11.01 12.93
C PHE A 51 -2.11 -10.34 13.42
N ARG A 52 -1.49 -10.85 14.49
CA ARG A 52 -0.23 -10.31 15.02
C ARG A 52 0.89 -10.32 13.98
N TRP A 53 1.02 -11.38 13.19
CA TRP A 53 2.00 -11.43 12.10
C TRP A 53 1.75 -10.36 11.04
N VAL A 54 0.50 -10.17 10.59
CA VAL A 54 0.20 -9.08 9.65
C VAL A 54 0.52 -7.72 10.26
N GLN A 55 0.19 -7.49 11.53
CA GLN A 55 0.52 -6.23 12.21
C GLN A 55 2.04 -6.00 12.37
N THR A 56 2.84 -7.06 12.42
CA THR A 56 4.32 -6.97 12.49
C THR A 56 4.92 -6.80 11.10
N TYR A 57 4.57 -7.68 10.16
CA TYR A 57 5.33 -7.88 8.92
C TYR A 57 4.78 -7.07 7.74
N ALA A 58 3.51 -6.65 7.73
CA ALA A 58 2.99 -5.84 6.62
C ALA A 58 3.76 -4.51 6.41
N PRO A 59 4.08 -3.73 7.46
CA PRO A 59 4.91 -2.53 7.31
C PRO A 59 6.36 -2.83 6.93
N GLU A 60 6.91 -3.96 7.40
CA GLU A 60 8.29 -4.37 7.06
C GLU A 60 8.40 -4.77 5.59
N ILE A 61 7.41 -5.52 5.08
CA ILE A 61 7.31 -5.86 3.66
C ILE A 61 7.20 -4.59 2.82
N GLU A 62 6.34 -3.63 3.23
CA GLU A 62 6.22 -2.33 2.55
C GLU A 62 7.57 -1.61 2.47
N LYS A 63 8.23 -1.43 3.62
CA LYS A 63 9.50 -0.74 3.75
C LYS A 63 10.58 -1.35 2.85
N ARG A 64 10.69 -2.68 2.84
CA ARG A 64 11.73 -3.41 2.11
C ARG A 64 11.46 -3.44 0.60
N ILE A 65 10.20 -3.44 0.15
CA ILE A 65 9.87 -3.49 -1.27
C ILE A 65 10.05 -2.13 -1.96
N ARG A 66 9.72 -1.02 -1.28
CA ARG A 66 9.68 0.33 -1.89
C ARG A 66 10.93 0.70 -2.72
N PRO A 67 12.18 0.45 -2.26
CA PRO A 67 13.39 0.73 -3.04
C PRO A 67 13.52 -0.03 -4.37
N HIS A 68 12.82 -1.17 -4.50
CA HIS A 68 12.91 -2.05 -5.67
C HIS A 68 11.80 -1.81 -6.69
N LEU A 69 10.90 -0.86 -6.42
CA LEU A 69 9.86 -0.47 -7.36
C LEU A 69 10.47 0.28 -8.56
N ARG A 70 9.80 0.17 -9.69
CA ARG A 70 10.08 0.97 -10.90
C ARG A 70 9.68 2.42 -10.64
N ALA A 71 10.43 3.34 -11.22
CA ALA A 71 10.11 4.75 -11.17
C ALA A 71 8.72 5.02 -11.79
N SER A 72 7.90 5.76 -11.06
CA SER A 72 6.62 6.29 -11.56
C SER A 72 6.86 7.31 -12.68
N ASN A 73 5.85 7.58 -13.48
CA ASN A 73 5.92 8.69 -14.45
C ASN A 73 5.44 10.03 -13.86
N GLY A 74 5.79 11.13 -14.53
CA GLY A 74 5.45 12.48 -14.08
C GLY A 74 3.99 12.91 -14.30
N SER A 75 3.06 12.00 -14.58
CA SER A 75 1.62 12.29 -14.69
C SER A 75 0.83 11.55 -13.63
N TRP A 76 0.43 12.28 -12.58
CA TRP A 76 -0.23 11.71 -11.42
C TRP A 76 -1.74 11.90 -11.50
N ARG A 77 -2.47 10.95 -10.90
CA ARG A 77 -3.88 11.03 -10.55
C ARG A 77 -4.00 10.79 -9.06
N VAL A 78 -4.58 11.74 -8.36
CA VAL A 78 -4.72 11.72 -6.92
C VAL A 78 -6.20 11.77 -6.58
N ASP A 79 -6.63 10.88 -5.71
CA ASP A 79 -8.00 10.83 -5.23
C ASP A 79 -8.05 10.22 -3.83
N GLU A 80 -9.17 10.41 -3.14
CA GLU A 80 -9.43 9.81 -1.84
C GLU A 80 -10.51 8.73 -1.92
N THR A 81 -10.35 7.68 -1.12
CA THR A 81 -11.42 6.72 -0.88
C THR A 81 -11.70 6.57 0.62
N TYR A 82 -12.90 6.13 0.95
CA TYR A 82 -13.31 5.88 2.32
C TYR A 82 -12.96 4.47 2.78
N VAL A 83 -12.46 4.37 4.02
CA VAL A 83 -12.22 3.11 4.74
C VAL A 83 -12.87 3.21 6.11
N ARG A 84 -13.58 2.16 6.54
CA ARG A 84 -14.25 2.14 7.84
C ARG A 84 -13.29 1.69 8.94
N VAL A 85 -13.14 2.51 9.97
CA VAL A 85 -12.28 2.26 11.13
C VAL A 85 -13.03 2.64 12.41
N LYS A 86 -13.14 1.71 13.36
CA LYS A 86 -13.90 1.83 14.61
C LYS A 86 -15.30 2.38 14.38
N GLY A 87 -15.99 1.83 13.37
CA GLY A 87 -17.33 2.25 12.96
C GLY A 87 -17.41 3.58 12.18
N ARG A 88 -16.35 4.39 12.12
CA ARG A 88 -16.31 5.70 11.45
C ARG A 88 -15.65 5.63 10.07
N TRP A 89 -16.10 6.47 9.14
CA TRP A 89 -15.43 6.61 7.85
C TRP A 89 -14.18 7.49 7.97
N MET A 90 -13.08 7.02 7.41
CA MET A 90 -11.81 7.71 7.33
C MET A 90 -11.33 7.79 5.88
N TYR A 91 -10.38 8.69 5.62
CA TYR A 91 -9.92 9.02 4.27
C TYR A 91 -8.61 8.31 3.96
N LEU A 92 -8.59 7.53 2.89
CA LEU A 92 -7.40 6.93 2.31
C LEU A 92 -7.05 7.70 1.04
N TYR A 93 -6.10 8.62 1.15
CA TYR A 93 -5.50 9.35 0.03
C TYR A 93 -4.65 8.39 -0.78
N ARG A 94 -4.74 8.47 -2.11
CA ARG A 94 -4.00 7.61 -3.03
C ARG A 94 -3.54 8.38 -4.25
N ALA A 95 -2.36 8.04 -4.74
CA ALA A 95 -1.87 8.51 -6.02
C ALA A 95 -1.45 7.34 -6.90
N VAL A 96 -1.83 7.40 -8.16
CA VAL A 96 -1.35 6.52 -9.22
C VAL A 96 -0.82 7.34 -10.38
N ASP A 97 0.12 6.79 -11.13
CA ASP A 97 0.60 7.42 -12.34
C ASP A 97 -0.36 7.17 -13.53
N SER A 98 -0.07 7.76 -14.69
CA SER A 98 -0.90 7.60 -15.89
C SER A 98 -0.99 6.17 -16.43
N ARG A 99 -0.13 5.25 -15.98
CA ARG A 99 -0.16 3.82 -16.32
C ARG A 99 -0.85 2.99 -15.24
N GLY A 100 -1.40 3.63 -14.20
CA GLY A 100 -2.05 2.97 -13.08
C GLY A 100 -1.07 2.39 -12.05
N GLN A 101 0.22 2.71 -12.12
CA GLN A 101 1.18 2.30 -11.09
C GLN A 101 0.97 3.14 -9.84
N THR A 102 0.84 2.51 -8.67
CA THR A 102 0.69 3.22 -7.40
C THR A 102 1.97 3.97 -7.08
N ILE A 103 1.82 5.26 -6.81
CA ILE A 103 2.88 6.15 -6.35
C ILE A 103 2.95 6.05 -4.83
N ASP A 104 1.87 6.45 -4.16
CA ASP A 104 1.77 6.35 -2.71
C ASP A 104 0.33 6.41 -2.18
N PHE A 105 0.17 6.20 -0.88
CA PHE A 105 -1.09 6.27 -0.14
C PHE A 105 -0.89 6.84 1.28
N LEU A 106 -1.97 7.38 1.87
CA LEU A 106 -2.00 7.83 3.27
C LEU A 106 -3.39 7.67 3.88
N LEU A 107 -3.49 6.96 5.00
CA LEU A 107 -4.69 6.95 5.83
C LEU A 107 -4.72 8.19 6.72
N SER A 108 -5.84 8.91 6.73
CA SER A 108 -6.07 10.05 7.61
C SER A 108 -7.49 10.04 8.19
N ALA A 109 -7.61 10.50 9.43
CA ALA A 109 -8.90 10.64 10.10
C ALA A 109 -9.69 11.87 9.63
N LYS A 110 -9.02 12.85 9.03
CA LYS A 110 -9.61 14.11 8.58
C LYS A 110 -9.35 14.31 7.09
N ARG A 111 -10.24 15.05 6.43
CA ARG A 111 -10.07 15.57 5.06
C ARG A 111 -9.77 17.06 5.14
N ASP A 112 -8.51 17.39 5.32
CA ASP A 112 -8.03 18.77 5.45
C ASP A 112 -6.75 19.01 4.63
N ALA A 113 -6.43 20.28 4.40
CA ALA A 113 -5.27 20.68 3.61
C ALA A 113 -3.94 20.18 4.22
N GLU A 114 -3.87 20.00 5.53
CA GLU A 114 -2.69 19.45 6.21
C GLU A 114 -2.52 17.96 5.91
N ALA A 115 -3.60 17.18 5.86
CA ALA A 115 -3.56 15.79 5.42
C ALA A 115 -3.12 15.66 3.95
N GLU A 116 -3.61 16.54 3.08
CA GLU A 116 -3.20 16.60 1.68
C GLU A 116 -1.71 16.92 1.54
N LYS A 117 -1.20 17.96 2.22
CA LYS A 117 0.24 18.28 2.21
C LYS A 117 1.10 17.13 2.73
N ARG A 118 0.70 16.50 3.85
CA ARG A 118 1.42 15.32 4.37
C ARG A 118 1.43 14.19 3.34
N PHE A 119 0.33 13.97 2.63
CA PHE A 119 0.25 12.97 1.58
C PHE A 119 1.23 13.26 0.44
N PHE A 120 1.24 14.48 -0.11
CA PHE A 120 2.17 14.86 -1.17
C PHE A 120 3.63 14.77 -0.74
N ARG A 121 3.99 15.29 0.45
CA ARG A 121 5.34 15.16 1.03
C ARG A 121 5.77 13.70 1.13
N LYS A 122 4.90 12.85 1.67
CA LYS A 122 5.16 11.42 1.80
C LYS A 122 5.37 10.77 0.43
N ALA A 123 4.54 11.12 -0.56
CA ALA A 123 4.62 10.59 -1.92
C ALA A 123 5.91 11.01 -2.63
N LEU A 124 6.26 12.30 -2.57
CA LEU A 124 7.47 12.87 -3.17
C LEU A 124 8.75 12.33 -2.53
N GLY A 125 8.73 12.01 -1.24
CA GLY A 125 9.87 11.42 -0.52
C GLY A 125 10.12 9.93 -0.82
N GLN A 126 9.33 9.27 -1.67
CA GLN A 126 9.55 7.86 -1.99
C GLN A 126 10.65 7.69 -3.04
N PRO A 127 11.49 6.64 -2.94
CA PRO A 127 12.63 6.43 -3.84
C PRO A 127 12.23 6.15 -5.29
N HIS A 128 11.03 5.64 -5.52
CA HIS A 128 10.49 5.34 -6.86
C HIS A 128 9.61 6.48 -7.41
N THR A 129 9.49 7.59 -6.70
CA THR A 129 8.63 8.70 -7.12
C THR A 129 9.38 9.67 -8.03
N VAL A 130 8.78 9.98 -9.17
CA VAL A 130 9.23 11.07 -10.04
C VAL A 130 8.36 12.29 -9.79
N ASN A 131 9.00 13.45 -9.58
CA ASN A 131 8.31 14.71 -9.37
C ASN A 131 7.34 14.99 -10.54
N PRO A 132 6.04 15.26 -10.28
CA PRO A 132 5.04 15.29 -11.32
C PRO A 132 5.12 16.57 -12.17
N ARG A 133 5.07 16.41 -13.49
CA ARG A 133 4.76 17.52 -14.42
C ARG A 133 3.28 17.87 -14.41
N THR A 134 2.43 16.89 -14.16
CA THR A 134 0.97 17.05 -14.14
C THR A 134 0.38 16.28 -12.98
N ILE A 135 -0.53 16.93 -12.24
CA ILE A 135 -1.30 16.31 -11.16
C ILE A 135 -2.77 16.49 -11.54
N THR A 136 -3.48 15.37 -11.66
CA THR A 136 -4.93 15.36 -11.86
C THR A 136 -5.58 15.03 -10.53
N VAL A 137 -6.53 15.85 -10.11
CA VAL A 137 -7.26 15.70 -8.84
C VAL A 137 -8.76 15.77 -9.12
N ASP A 138 -9.58 15.31 -8.17
CA ASP A 138 -11.00 15.64 -8.18
C ASP A 138 -11.23 17.13 -7.81
N LYS A 139 -12.43 17.66 -8.02
CA LYS A 139 -12.79 19.08 -7.81
C LYS A 139 -12.81 19.52 -6.33
N ASN A 140 -12.04 18.88 -5.44
CA ASN A 140 -11.90 19.30 -4.05
C ASN A 140 -11.12 20.64 -3.97
N PRO A 141 -11.67 21.68 -3.32
CA PRO A 141 -11.06 23.01 -3.24
C PRO A 141 -9.76 23.09 -2.42
N ALA A 142 -9.44 22.07 -1.62
CA ALA A 142 -8.21 22.05 -0.83
C ALA A 142 -6.95 21.78 -1.68
N TYR A 143 -7.09 21.04 -2.78
CA TYR A 143 -5.96 20.68 -3.64
C TYR A 143 -5.21 21.87 -4.25
N PRO A 144 -5.86 22.87 -4.88
CA PRO A 144 -5.16 24.05 -5.39
C PRO A 144 -4.28 24.73 -4.33
N CYS A 145 -4.81 24.94 -3.12
CA CYS A 145 -4.06 25.56 -2.03
C CYS A 145 -2.85 24.72 -1.60
N ALA A 146 -3.02 23.40 -1.48
CA ALA A 146 -1.93 22.50 -1.13
C ALA A 146 -0.84 22.48 -2.21
N ILE A 147 -1.21 22.44 -3.49
CA ILE A 147 -0.28 22.37 -4.62
C ILE A 147 0.52 23.66 -4.78
N GLU A 148 -0.10 24.83 -4.64
CA GLU A 148 0.64 26.11 -4.73
C GLU A 148 1.67 26.23 -3.60
N LYS A 149 1.29 25.89 -2.37
CA LYS A 149 2.23 25.88 -1.24
C LYS A 149 3.41 24.92 -1.46
N LEU A 150 3.16 23.73 -2.02
CA LEU A 150 4.23 22.78 -2.35
C LEU A 150 5.18 23.28 -3.45
N LYS A 151 4.71 24.16 -4.35
CA LYS A 151 5.58 24.82 -5.35
C LYS A 151 6.39 25.95 -4.72
N GLU A 152 5.78 26.73 -3.81
CA GLU A 152 6.45 27.79 -3.05
C GLU A 152 7.57 27.21 -2.18
N ASP A 153 7.29 26.09 -1.49
CA ASP A 153 8.25 25.34 -0.66
C ASP A 153 9.34 24.63 -1.49
N GLY A 154 9.26 24.65 -2.82
CA GLY A 154 10.23 24.03 -3.73
C GLY A 154 10.15 22.50 -3.83
N GLU A 155 9.14 21.88 -3.21
CA GLU A 155 8.93 20.43 -3.22
C GLU A 155 8.39 19.94 -4.58
N LEU A 156 7.48 20.70 -5.20
CA LEU A 156 6.99 20.47 -6.55
C LEU A 156 7.71 21.36 -7.56
N TRP A 157 7.84 20.89 -8.80
CA TRP A 157 8.33 21.76 -9.87
C TRP A 157 7.40 22.96 -10.06
N ARG A 158 7.96 24.17 -10.18
CA ARG A 158 7.19 25.40 -10.45
C ARG A 158 6.26 25.28 -11.67
N ARG A 159 6.68 24.51 -12.67
CA ARG A 159 5.93 24.25 -13.91
C ARG A 159 4.90 23.11 -13.82
N SER A 160 4.75 22.47 -12.66
CA SER A 160 3.76 21.40 -12.45
C SER A 160 2.35 21.96 -12.63
N ARG A 161 1.58 21.31 -13.51
CA ARG A 161 0.20 21.73 -13.84
C ARG A 161 -0.82 20.92 -13.05
N LEU A 162 -1.72 21.61 -12.35
CA LEU A 162 -2.90 21.01 -11.76
C LEU A 162 -4.01 20.88 -12.81
N ARG A 163 -4.72 19.74 -12.81
CA ARG A 163 -5.85 19.47 -13.71
C ARG A 163 -7.02 18.94 -12.89
N GLN A 164 -8.22 19.41 -13.18
CA GLN A 164 -9.48 18.93 -12.59
C GLN A 164 -10.33 18.26 -13.67
N VAL A 165 -9.85 17.15 -14.22
CA VAL A 165 -10.49 16.44 -15.33
C VAL A 165 -11.03 15.10 -14.85
N LYS A 166 -12.34 15.02 -14.68
CA LYS A 166 -13.05 13.85 -14.11
C LYS A 166 -12.68 12.54 -14.82
N PHE A 167 -12.68 12.52 -16.16
CA PHE A 167 -12.41 11.29 -16.93
C PHE A 167 -11.02 10.69 -16.66
N LEU A 168 -10.01 11.53 -16.38
CA LEU A 168 -8.65 11.05 -16.13
C LEU A 168 -8.51 10.39 -14.75
N ASN A 169 -9.41 10.69 -13.80
CA ASN A 169 -9.43 10.09 -12.47
C ASN A 169 -10.00 8.66 -12.46
N ASN A 170 -10.64 8.21 -13.55
CA ASN A 170 -11.15 6.85 -13.67
C ASN A 170 -10.10 5.77 -13.32
N ILE A 171 -8.81 6.02 -13.60
CA ILE A 171 -7.72 5.08 -13.29
C ILE A 171 -7.54 4.91 -11.77
N VAL A 172 -7.53 6.01 -11.01
CA VAL A 172 -7.38 5.94 -9.55
C VAL A 172 -8.64 5.40 -8.89
N GLU A 173 -9.82 5.77 -9.41
CA GLU A 173 -11.10 5.21 -8.96
C GLU A 173 -11.21 3.70 -9.19
N GLN A 174 -10.72 3.20 -10.32
CA GLN A 174 -10.63 1.77 -10.59
C GLN A 174 -9.67 1.08 -9.62
N ASP A 175 -8.55 1.73 -9.30
CA ASP A 175 -7.57 1.21 -8.34
C ASP A 175 -8.16 1.06 -6.93
N HIS A 176 -9.06 1.96 -6.52
CA HIS A 176 -9.78 1.89 -5.24
C HIS A 176 -10.52 0.57 -5.05
N ARG A 177 -11.00 -0.06 -6.14
CA ARG A 177 -11.80 -1.29 -6.09
C ARG A 177 -11.04 -2.43 -5.42
N ARG A 178 -9.72 -2.53 -5.60
CA ARG A 178 -8.92 -3.61 -5.02
C ARG A 178 -8.88 -3.49 -3.50
N VAL A 179 -8.54 -2.34 -2.96
CA VAL A 179 -8.48 -2.15 -1.51
C VAL A 179 -9.87 -2.28 -0.87
N LYS A 180 -10.92 -1.76 -1.51
CA LYS A 180 -12.29 -1.99 -1.06
C LYS A 180 -12.64 -3.48 -0.99
N ARG A 181 -12.21 -4.28 -1.98
CA ARG A 181 -12.42 -5.73 -2.00
C ARG A 181 -11.67 -6.45 -0.88
N LEU A 182 -10.46 -6.02 -0.52
CA LEU A 182 -9.68 -6.64 0.56
C LEU A 182 -10.19 -6.25 1.96
N VAL A 183 -10.68 -5.02 2.12
CA VAL A 183 -11.21 -4.55 3.41
C VAL A 183 -12.61 -5.11 3.71
N ARG A 184 -13.42 -5.37 2.69
CA ARG A 184 -14.83 -5.77 2.84
C ARG A 184 -15.05 -7.06 3.67
N PRO A 185 -14.30 -8.17 3.47
CA PRO A 185 -14.45 -9.38 4.29
C PRO A 185 -14.18 -9.17 5.77
N GLY A 186 -13.26 -8.25 6.12
CA GLY A 186 -12.96 -7.88 7.50
C GLY A 186 -13.96 -6.92 8.13
N LEU A 187 -14.97 -6.45 7.39
CA LEU A 187 -16.00 -5.48 7.83
C LEU A 187 -15.44 -4.13 8.33
N GLY A 188 -14.19 -3.81 7.97
CA GLY A 188 -13.47 -2.62 8.42
C GLY A 188 -12.37 -2.97 9.41
N PHE A 189 -11.91 -1.96 10.16
CA PHE A 189 -10.83 -2.12 11.14
C PHE A 189 -11.27 -1.61 12.51
N ASP A 190 -10.77 -2.20 13.59
CA ASP A 190 -11.11 -1.74 14.95
C ASP A 190 -10.26 -0.56 15.46
N SER A 191 -9.06 -0.37 14.90
CA SER A 191 -8.11 0.67 15.31
C SER A 191 -7.46 1.35 14.12
N PHE A 192 -7.19 2.66 14.26
CA PHE A 192 -6.48 3.45 13.27
C PHE A 192 -5.09 2.89 12.96
N TRP A 193 -4.36 2.49 14.01
CA TRP A 193 -3.00 2.00 13.87
C TRP A 193 -2.95 0.65 13.18
N THR A 194 -3.91 -0.24 13.48
CA THR A 194 -3.99 -1.55 12.85
C THR A 194 -4.44 -1.44 11.40
N ALA A 195 -5.37 -0.53 11.10
CA ALA A 195 -5.77 -0.19 9.74
C ALA A 195 -4.57 0.29 8.94
N ARG A 196 -3.81 1.26 9.46
CA ARG A 196 -2.63 1.82 8.78
C ARG A 196 -1.59 0.75 8.43
N ARG A 197 -1.28 -0.15 9.37
CA ARG A 197 -0.30 -1.23 9.15
C ARG A 197 -0.79 -2.28 8.15
N THR A 198 -2.08 -2.60 8.18
CA THR A 198 -2.65 -3.58 7.24
C THR A 198 -2.76 -3.01 5.83
N LEU A 199 -3.22 -1.76 5.71
CA LEU A 199 -3.29 -1.03 4.44
C LEU A 199 -1.91 -0.91 3.78
N ALA A 200 -0.86 -0.69 4.57
CA ALA A 200 0.52 -0.73 4.07
C ALA A 200 0.84 -2.03 3.31
N GLY A 201 0.48 -3.18 3.89
CA GLY A 201 0.60 -4.47 3.25
C GLY A 201 -0.30 -4.63 2.02
N TYR A 202 -1.56 -4.20 2.08
CA TYR A 202 -2.48 -4.30 0.94
C TYR A 202 -1.98 -3.51 -0.27
N GLU A 203 -1.46 -2.30 -0.04
CA GLU A 203 -0.98 -1.41 -1.09
C GLU A 203 0.35 -1.87 -1.69
N VAL A 204 1.31 -2.31 -0.87
CA VAL A 204 2.57 -2.83 -1.41
C VAL A 204 2.32 -4.12 -2.21
N MET A 205 1.44 -5.00 -1.75
CA MET A 205 1.08 -6.19 -2.51
C MET A 205 0.26 -5.86 -3.77
N ALA A 206 -0.48 -4.75 -3.80
CA ALA A 206 -1.05 -4.21 -5.03
C ALA A 206 0.04 -3.79 -6.02
N MET A 207 1.04 -3.04 -5.56
CA MET A 207 2.17 -2.60 -6.41
C MET A 207 2.90 -3.80 -7.02
N VAL A 208 3.16 -4.83 -6.21
CA VAL A 208 3.76 -6.10 -6.67
C VAL A 208 2.89 -6.76 -7.74
N ARG A 209 1.57 -6.89 -7.50
CA ARG A 209 0.62 -7.49 -8.45
C ARG A 209 0.43 -6.69 -9.74
N LYS A 210 0.68 -5.39 -9.71
CA LYS A 210 0.71 -4.52 -10.90
C LYS A 210 1.99 -4.70 -11.73
N GLY A 211 2.96 -5.49 -11.27
CA GLY A 211 4.26 -5.64 -11.93
C GLY A 211 5.14 -4.40 -11.80
N GLN A 212 5.01 -3.67 -10.67
CA GLN A 212 5.87 -2.51 -10.39
C GLN A 212 7.26 -2.90 -9.91
N LEU A 213 7.50 -4.16 -9.53
CA LEU A 213 8.84 -4.64 -9.23
C LEU A 213 9.69 -4.68 -10.51
N ARG A 214 10.97 -4.33 -10.39
CA ARG A 214 11.93 -4.49 -11.49
C ARG A 214 12.07 -5.99 -11.81
N ARG A 215 11.96 -6.36 -13.09
CA ARG A 215 12.17 -7.73 -13.62
C ARG A 215 11.17 -8.80 -13.14
N ILE A 216 10.20 -8.49 -12.28
CA ILE A 216 9.20 -9.45 -11.80
C ILE A 216 7.82 -9.05 -12.32
N GLY A 217 7.20 -9.96 -13.08
CA GLY A 217 5.86 -9.77 -13.62
C GLY A 217 4.77 -9.83 -12.55
N GLY A 218 3.69 -9.06 -12.74
CA GLY A 218 2.57 -8.99 -11.78
C GLY A 218 1.78 -10.30 -11.61
N ARG A 219 1.91 -11.24 -12.55
CA ARG A 219 1.26 -12.57 -12.51
C ARG A 219 2.17 -13.68 -12.00
N ASP A 220 3.48 -13.44 -11.86
CA ASP A 220 4.42 -14.45 -11.40
C ASP A 220 4.45 -14.53 -9.87
N MET A 221 3.51 -15.29 -9.32
CA MET A 221 3.34 -15.43 -7.87
C MET A 221 4.57 -16.05 -7.19
N ARG A 222 5.30 -16.93 -7.90
CA ARG A 222 6.46 -17.64 -7.37
C ARG A 222 7.68 -16.71 -7.32
N ALA A 223 7.97 -15.99 -8.40
CA ALA A 223 9.05 -14.98 -8.37
C ALA A 223 8.76 -13.88 -7.35
N GLN A 224 7.51 -13.44 -7.20
CA GLN A 224 7.12 -12.51 -6.15
C GLN A 224 7.33 -13.09 -4.74
N ALA A 225 7.19 -14.42 -4.57
CA ALA A 225 7.41 -15.08 -3.29
C ALA A 225 8.88 -15.12 -2.91
N ASN A 226 9.70 -15.60 -3.85
CA ASN A 226 11.13 -15.72 -3.68
C ASN A 226 11.74 -14.34 -3.42
N PHE A 227 11.34 -13.33 -4.17
CA PHE A 227 11.81 -11.95 -3.95
C PHE A 227 11.49 -11.44 -2.54
N VAL A 228 10.28 -11.69 -2.02
CA VAL A 228 9.96 -11.29 -0.64
C VAL A 228 10.78 -12.09 0.35
N ALA A 229 10.97 -13.40 0.16
CA ALA A 229 11.80 -14.22 1.05
C ALA A 229 13.27 -13.75 1.06
N GLU A 230 13.84 -13.43 -0.10
CA GLU A 230 15.18 -12.86 -0.27
C GLU A 230 15.35 -11.54 0.48
N LEU A 231 14.34 -10.65 0.41
CA LEU A 231 14.35 -9.40 1.19
C LEU A 231 14.43 -9.64 2.70
N PHE A 232 14.00 -10.81 3.17
CA PHE A 232 14.09 -11.27 4.55
C PHE A 232 15.26 -12.22 4.83
N GLN A 233 16.16 -12.40 3.87
CA GLN A 233 17.33 -13.28 3.96
C GLN A 233 16.96 -14.71 4.40
N ILE A 234 15.77 -15.18 4.02
CA ILE A 234 15.39 -16.56 4.22
C ILE A 234 16.12 -17.35 3.12
N ALA A 235 16.96 -18.31 3.52
CA ALA A 235 17.68 -19.16 2.58
C ALA A 235 16.69 -19.85 1.64
N ALA A 236 17.00 -19.83 0.34
CA ALA A 236 16.23 -20.57 -0.67
C ALA A 236 16.56 -22.07 -0.63
#